data_AF-A0A6P9DUW8-F1
#
_entry.id   AF-A0A6P9DUW8-F1
#
_cell.length_a   1.000
_cell.length_b   1.000
_cell.length_c   1.000
_cell.angle_alpha   90.00
_cell.angle_beta   90.00
_cell.angle_gamma   90.00
#
_symmetry.space_group_name_H-M   'P 1'
#
loop_
_entity.id
_entity.type
_entity.pdbx_description
1 polymer ?
#
loop_
_entity_poly.entity_id
_entity_poly.type
_entity_poly.pdbx_seq_one_letter_code
_entity_poly.pdbx_strand_id
1 'polypeptide(L)'
;MILLPSSPESSRLAASLVCSLAMLDKNKAKFGVAGTIQSLVKAVSWHRGPAAHHLLSSLAELVQFHGNCTVAVRSGAVPVLIQIVENNDGEDLAGTSLAVLGLLGRFDEGLNALRKTEDIVSLMINVLKRRCMLSKEGAAEILLRLFDESEDIIRDASRAPDSLTALADLSVRGSAKAREKATLLMKKMIEANVDSDVDGESMFNFQWQ
;
A
#
# COMPACT_ATOMS: atom_id res chain seq x y z
N MET A 1 6.57 21.60 -14.31
CA MET A 1 7.28 21.57 -15.62
C MET A 1 8.64 20.85 -15.56
N ILE A 2 9.25 20.61 -14.40
CA ILE A 2 10.59 19.97 -14.28
C ILE A 2 10.60 18.47 -14.65
N LEU A 3 9.45 17.77 -14.53
CA LEU A 3 9.35 16.31 -14.70
C LEU A 3 8.76 15.87 -16.06
N LEU A 4 8.71 16.76 -17.05
CA LEU A 4 8.46 16.41 -18.47
C LEU A 4 9.73 16.65 -19.32
N PRO A 5 10.88 16.04 -18.99
CA PRO A 5 12.09 16.29 -19.75
C PRO A 5 12.10 15.53 -21.07
N SER A 6 12.85 16.08 -22.01
CA SER A 6 13.05 15.60 -23.38
C SER A 6 13.82 14.27 -23.49
N SER A 7 14.33 13.71 -22.38
CA SER A 7 14.99 12.39 -22.36
C SER A 7 14.81 11.63 -21.03
N PRO A 8 14.84 10.28 -21.04
CA PRO A 8 14.76 9.46 -19.84
C PRO A 8 15.83 9.76 -18.78
N GLU A 9 17.04 10.07 -19.23
CA GLU A 9 18.18 10.36 -18.35
C GLU A 9 18.01 11.69 -17.60
N SER A 10 17.51 12.71 -18.30
CA SER A 10 17.15 13.98 -17.67
C SER A 10 16.02 13.81 -16.63
N SER A 11 15.06 12.91 -16.89
CA SER A 11 14.00 12.57 -15.92
C SER A 11 14.57 11.91 -14.68
N ARG A 12 15.52 10.99 -14.86
CA ARG A 12 16.17 10.27 -13.77
C ARG A 12 16.96 11.21 -12.87
N LEU A 13 17.75 12.11 -13.45
CA LEU A 13 18.55 13.09 -12.71
C LEU A 13 17.66 14.10 -11.98
N ALA A 14 16.62 14.61 -12.63
CA ALA A 14 15.65 15.50 -12.00
C ALA A 14 14.93 14.84 -10.82
N ALA A 15 14.45 13.61 -10.98
CA ALA A 15 13.84 12.83 -9.92
C ALA A 15 14.82 12.59 -8.76
N SER A 16 16.07 12.23 -9.06
CA SER A 16 17.10 12.00 -8.04
C SER A 16 17.38 13.27 -7.22
N LEU A 17 17.50 14.42 -7.88
CA LEU A 17 17.68 15.71 -7.20
C LEU A 17 16.47 16.07 -6.32
N VAL A 18 15.25 15.88 -6.82
CA VAL A 18 14.03 16.10 -6.04
C VAL A 18 14.01 15.20 -4.81
N CYS A 19 14.31 13.91 -4.97
CA CYS A 19 14.40 12.95 -3.87
C CYS A 19 15.39 13.41 -2.80
N SER A 20 16.61 13.80 -3.20
CA SER A 20 17.63 14.25 -2.25
C SER A 20 17.23 15.52 -1.50
N LEU A 21 16.58 16.47 -2.18
CA LEU A 21 16.09 17.68 -1.54
C LEU A 21 14.88 17.40 -0.63
N ALA A 22 14.04 16.42 -0.97
CA ALA A 22 12.87 16.02 -0.20
C ALA A 22 13.21 15.33 1.13
N MET A 23 14.40 14.73 1.25
CA MET A 23 14.90 14.16 2.52
C MET A 23 14.99 15.20 3.64
N LEU A 24 15.05 16.49 3.32
CA LEU A 24 14.99 17.57 4.29
C LEU A 24 13.54 17.98 4.53
N ASP A 25 13.01 17.73 5.73
CA ASP A 25 11.60 17.99 6.07
C ASP A 25 11.13 19.41 5.74
N LYS A 26 11.99 20.41 5.95
CA LYS A 26 11.73 21.83 5.62
C LYS A 26 11.40 22.10 4.14
N ASN A 27 11.71 21.15 3.25
CA ASN A 27 11.45 21.25 1.82
C ASN A 27 10.15 20.56 1.39
N LYS A 28 9.65 19.58 2.15
CA LYS A 28 8.50 18.73 1.75
C LYS A 28 7.25 19.56 1.45
N ALA A 29 6.89 20.48 2.34
CA ALA A 29 5.74 21.38 2.14
C ALA A 29 5.93 22.31 0.93
N LYS A 30 7.16 22.82 0.71
CA LYS A 30 7.48 23.72 -0.42
C LYS A 30 7.31 23.02 -1.76
N PHE A 31 7.76 21.77 -1.87
CA PHE A 31 7.55 20.96 -3.07
C PHE A 31 6.06 20.66 -3.31
N GLY A 32 5.29 20.43 -2.23
CA GLY A 32 3.83 20.30 -2.29
C GLY A 32 3.17 21.52 -2.92
N VAL A 33 3.44 22.71 -2.38
CA VAL A 33 2.93 24.00 -2.90
C VAL A 33 3.37 24.25 -4.34
N ALA A 34 4.58 23.84 -4.71
CA ALA A 34 5.11 24.00 -6.07
C ALA A 34 4.48 23.04 -7.11
N GLY A 35 3.53 22.19 -6.73
CA GLY A 35 2.85 21.27 -7.65
C GLY A 35 3.70 20.04 -8.03
N THR A 36 4.70 19.71 -7.20
CA THR A 36 5.64 18.61 -7.48
C THR A 36 4.95 17.25 -7.35
N ILE A 37 4.01 17.12 -6.41
CA ILE A 37 3.28 15.87 -6.15
C ILE A 37 2.47 15.45 -7.39
N GLN A 38 1.67 16.36 -7.94
CA GLN A 38 0.88 16.15 -9.16
C GLN A 38 1.78 15.76 -10.33
N SER A 39 2.93 16.44 -10.46
CA SER A 39 3.91 16.19 -11.51
C SER A 39 4.52 14.80 -11.38
N LEU A 40 4.84 14.36 -10.16
CA LEU A 40 5.37 13.01 -9.89
C LEU A 40 4.32 11.93 -10.15
N VAL A 41 3.09 12.09 -9.66
CA VAL A 41 2.00 11.12 -9.90
C VAL A 41 1.76 10.94 -11.40
N LYS A 42 1.70 12.05 -12.15
CA LYS A 42 1.60 12.01 -13.61
C LYS A 42 2.83 11.34 -14.24
N ALA A 43 4.05 11.66 -13.80
CA ALA A 43 5.24 11.04 -14.38
C ALA A 43 5.27 9.52 -14.15
N VAL A 44 4.93 9.06 -12.94
CA VAL A 44 4.86 7.65 -12.58
C VAL A 44 3.85 6.87 -13.43
N SER A 45 2.72 7.49 -13.83
CA SER A 45 1.72 6.82 -14.67
C SER A 45 2.21 6.52 -16.08
N TRP A 46 3.17 7.29 -16.62
CA TRP A 46 3.68 7.13 -17.99
C TRP A 46 5.01 6.38 -18.07
N HIS A 47 5.79 6.35 -16.98
CA HIS A 47 7.16 5.83 -17.01
C HIS A 47 7.24 4.44 -16.38
N ARG A 48 7.62 3.46 -17.19
CA ARG A 48 8.00 2.09 -16.76
C ARG A 48 9.51 1.82 -16.89
N GLY A 49 10.30 2.84 -17.24
CA GLY A 49 11.75 2.73 -17.43
C GLY A 49 12.60 3.00 -16.17
N PRO A 50 13.94 3.11 -16.30
CA PRO A 50 14.87 3.24 -15.17
C PRO A 50 14.60 4.44 -14.23
N ALA A 51 13.92 5.48 -14.72
CA ALA A 51 13.55 6.65 -13.91
C ALA A 51 12.39 6.39 -12.94
N ALA A 52 11.58 5.34 -13.16
CA ALA A 52 10.36 5.07 -12.38
C ALA A 52 10.67 4.88 -10.89
N HIS A 53 11.74 4.16 -10.57
CA HIS A 53 12.16 3.95 -9.18
C HIS A 53 12.47 5.29 -8.49
N HIS A 54 13.25 6.17 -9.12
CA HIS A 54 13.58 7.48 -8.55
C HIS A 54 12.36 8.39 -8.39
N LEU A 55 11.40 8.31 -9.32
CA LEU A 55 10.13 9.04 -9.21
C LEU A 55 9.31 8.55 -8.00
N LEU A 56 9.21 7.23 -7.83
CA LEU A 56 8.53 6.63 -6.68
C LEU A 56 9.23 6.94 -5.35
N SER A 57 10.57 6.87 -5.30
CA SER A 57 11.34 7.27 -4.10
C SER A 57 11.13 8.74 -3.76
N SER A 58 11.11 9.62 -4.76
CA SER A 58 10.82 11.04 -4.55
C SER A 58 9.43 11.26 -3.97
N LEU A 59 8.44 10.53 -4.50
CA LEU A 59 7.08 10.59 -4.00
C LEU A 59 7.01 10.07 -2.57
N ALA A 60 7.65 8.94 -2.26
CA ALA A 60 7.72 8.36 -0.92
C ALA A 60 8.29 9.35 0.10
N GLU A 61 9.39 10.04 -0.23
CA GLU A 61 9.96 11.08 0.63
C GLU A 61 8.99 12.24 0.87
N LEU A 62 8.38 12.75 -0.20
CA LEU A 62 7.49 13.91 -0.09
C LEU A 62 6.21 13.63 0.68
N VAL A 63 5.60 12.44 0.53
CA VAL A 63 4.36 12.07 1.24
C VAL A 63 4.59 11.63 2.69
N GLN A 64 5.82 11.67 3.19
CA GLN A 64 6.02 11.61 4.64
C GLN A 64 5.40 12.82 5.34
N PHE A 65 5.25 13.96 4.64
CA PHE A 65 4.52 15.12 5.12
C PHE A 65 3.01 14.97 4.82
N HIS A 66 2.19 15.00 5.87
CA HIS A 66 0.73 14.78 5.77
C HIS A 66 0.04 15.65 4.71
N GLY A 67 0.37 16.94 4.60
CA GLY A 67 -0.24 17.82 3.61
C GLY A 67 0.00 17.36 2.16
N ASN A 68 1.11 16.66 1.90
CA ASN A 68 1.40 16.09 0.58
C ASN A 68 0.62 14.79 0.33
N CYS A 69 0.21 14.04 1.36
CA CYS A 69 -0.62 12.84 1.21
C CYS A 69 -1.97 13.20 0.59
N THR A 70 -2.66 14.20 1.14
CA THR A 70 -3.93 14.71 0.58
C THR A 70 -3.79 15.10 -0.89
N VAL A 71 -2.72 15.84 -1.21
CA VAL A 71 -2.46 16.24 -2.60
C VAL A 71 -2.22 15.02 -3.50
N ALA A 72 -1.47 14.02 -3.04
CA ALA A 72 -1.18 12.81 -3.80
C ALA A 72 -2.45 11.99 -4.08
N VAL A 73 -3.28 11.75 -3.05
CA VAL A 73 -4.54 11.00 -3.20
C VAL A 73 -5.46 11.69 -4.19
N ARG A 74 -5.67 13.02 -4.05
CA ARG A 74 -6.50 13.82 -4.98
C ARG A 74 -5.95 13.87 -6.41
N SER A 75 -4.65 13.66 -6.58
CA SER A 75 -4.01 13.59 -7.89
C SER A 75 -4.12 12.21 -8.54
N GLY A 76 -4.79 11.25 -7.90
CA GLY A 76 -4.95 9.88 -8.41
C GLY A 76 -3.76 8.97 -8.13
N ALA A 77 -2.96 9.23 -7.08
CA ALA A 77 -1.81 8.40 -6.75
C ALA A 77 -2.20 6.94 -6.46
N VAL A 78 -3.29 6.71 -5.71
CA VAL A 78 -3.72 5.35 -5.30
C VAL A 78 -3.94 4.44 -6.51
N PRO A 79 -4.83 4.74 -7.48
CA PRO A 79 -5.05 3.86 -8.62
C PRO A 79 -3.78 3.67 -9.48
N VAL A 80 -2.96 4.71 -9.66
CA VAL A 80 -1.69 4.60 -10.41
C VAL A 80 -0.73 3.60 -9.74
N LEU A 81 -0.60 3.66 -8.42
CA LEU A 81 0.29 2.78 -7.66
C LEU A 81 -0.25 1.35 -7.59
N ILE A 82 -1.57 1.17 -7.45
CA ILE A 82 -2.22 -0.15 -7.51
C ILE A 82 -1.94 -0.81 -8.86
N GLN A 83 -2.11 -0.08 -9.97
CA GLN A 83 -1.78 -0.59 -11.30
C GLN A 83 -0.31 -1.01 -11.42
N ILE A 84 0.63 -0.30 -10.77
CA ILE A 84 2.04 -0.70 -10.75
C ILE A 84 2.22 -2.02 -9.98
N VAL A 85 1.52 -2.18 -8.85
CA VAL A 85 1.57 -3.41 -8.03
C VAL A 85 1.00 -4.60 -8.79
N GLU A 86 -0.07 -4.44 -9.55
CA GLU A 86 -0.67 -5.49 -10.37
C GLU A 86 0.24 -5.97 -11.49
N ASN A 87 1.03 -5.05 -12.08
CA ASN A 87 1.98 -5.38 -13.13
C ASN A 87 3.16 -6.20 -12.56
N ASN A 88 3.33 -7.44 -13.04
CA ASN A 88 4.38 -8.34 -12.56
C ASN A 88 5.78 -8.09 -13.18
N ASP A 89 5.91 -7.09 -14.05
CA ASP A 89 7.15 -6.84 -14.83
C ASP A 89 8.29 -6.20 -14.03
N GLY A 90 8.09 -5.90 -12.74
CA GLY A 90 9.14 -5.37 -11.88
C GLY A 90 8.81 -5.42 -10.38
N GLU A 91 9.29 -6.47 -9.69
CA GLU A 91 9.05 -6.65 -8.25
C GLU A 91 9.55 -5.46 -7.40
N ASP A 92 10.63 -4.79 -7.83
CA ASP A 92 11.20 -3.64 -7.13
C ASP A 92 10.27 -2.42 -7.12
N LEU A 93 9.57 -2.16 -8.25
CA LEU A 93 8.63 -1.04 -8.36
C LEU A 93 7.36 -1.29 -7.52
N ALA A 94 6.91 -2.55 -7.45
CA ALA A 94 5.78 -2.92 -6.61
C ALA A 94 6.07 -2.63 -5.12
N GLY A 95 7.28 -2.98 -4.65
CA GLY A 95 7.69 -2.73 -3.27
C GLY A 95 7.68 -1.25 -2.90
N THR A 96 8.29 -0.39 -3.72
CA THR A 96 8.27 1.07 -3.48
C THR A 96 6.84 1.63 -3.59
N SER A 97 6.02 1.13 -4.52
CA SER A 97 4.64 1.57 -4.67
C SER A 97 3.79 1.23 -3.43
N LEU A 98 3.96 0.03 -2.88
CA LEU A 98 3.30 -0.39 -1.63
C LEU A 98 3.77 0.43 -0.44
N ALA A 99 5.04 0.81 -0.37
CA ALA A 99 5.54 1.72 0.65
C ALA A 99 4.84 3.09 0.56
N VAL A 100 4.69 3.65 -0.64
CA VAL A 100 3.94 4.91 -0.84
C VAL A 100 2.48 4.74 -0.45
N LEU A 101 1.81 3.68 -0.90
CA LEU A 101 0.42 3.38 -0.52
C LEU A 101 0.25 3.26 1.00
N GLY A 102 1.17 2.59 1.69
CA GLY A 102 1.18 2.49 3.16
C GLY A 102 1.31 3.85 3.83
N LEU A 103 2.16 4.75 3.31
CA LEU A 103 2.30 6.13 3.82
C LEU A 103 1.02 6.95 3.63
N LEU A 104 0.34 6.80 2.49
CA LEU A 104 -0.94 7.46 2.20
C LEU A 104 -2.06 6.90 3.11
N GLY A 105 -2.09 5.58 3.30
CA GLY A 105 -3.07 4.88 4.15
C GLY A 105 -2.97 5.17 5.64
N ARG A 106 -1.94 5.92 6.09
CA ARG A 106 -1.87 6.43 7.48
C ARG A 106 -2.93 7.48 7.81
N PHE A 107 -3.60 8.02 6.80
CA PHE A 107 -4.57 9.09 6.94
C PHE A 107 -5.89 8.69 6.28
N ASP A 108 -7.00 9.16 6.83
CA ASP A 108 -8.36 8.76 6.43
C ASP A 108 -8.60 8.91 4.92
N GLU A 109 -8.12 9.98 4.31
CA GLU A 109 -8.32 10.21 2.86
C GLU A 109 -7.64 9.13 2.01
N GLY A 110 -6.43 8.72 2.38
CA GLY A 110 -5.70 7.65 1.69
C GLY A 110 -6.26 6.27 2.00
N LEU A 111 -6.64 6.01 3.26
CA LEU A 111 -7.26 4.75 3.66
C LEU A 111 -8.62 4.54 3.00
N ASN A 112 -9.45 5.58 2.93
CA ASN A 112 -10.72 5.54 2.21
C ASN A 112 -10.53 5.29 0.71
N ALA A 113 -9.49 5.85 0.10
CA ALA A 113 -9.17 5.57 -1.30
C ALA A 113 -8.74 4.10 -1.51
N LEU A 114 -7.95 3.54 -0.59
CA LEU A 114 -7.58 2.12 -0.59
C LEU A 114 -8.82 1.21 -0.43
N ARG A 115 -9.71 1.52 0.52
CA ARG A 115 -10.96 0.75 0.74
C ARG A 115 -11.90 0.73 -0.47
N LYS A 116 -11.92 1.81 -1.24
CA LYS A 116 -12.72 1.91 -2.48
C LYS A 116 -12.06 1.24 -3.69
N THR A 117 -10.83 0.74 -3.54
CA THR A 117 -10.16 0.00 -4.59
C THR A 117 -10.73 -1.42 -4.63
N GLU A 118 -11.21 -1.82 -5.81
CA GLU A 118 -11.75 -3.16 -6.05
C GLU A 118 -10.68 -4.22 -5.79
N ASP A 119 -11.08 -5.35 -5.21
CA ASP A 119 -10.22 -6.51 -4.91
C ASP A 119 -8.94 -6.20 -4.11
N ILE A 120 -8.88 -5.07 -3.39
CA ILE A 120 -7.67 -4.65 -2.67
C ILE A 120 -7.17 -5.71 -1.69
N VAL A 121 -8.08 -6.39 -0.99
CA VAL A 121 -7.74 -7.47 -0.05
C VAL A 121 -7.10 -8.64 -0.78
N SER A 122 -7.75 -9.14 -1.84
CA SER A 122 -7.25 -10.22 -2.68
C SER A 122 -5.89 -9.89 -3.31
N LEU A 123 -5.72 -8.65 -3.79
CA LEU A 123 -4.46 -8.15 -4.33
C LEU A 123 -3.35 -8.19 -3.27
N MET A 124 -3.60 -7.68 -2.06
CA MET A 124 -2.59 -7.70 -1.01
C MET A 124 -2.21 -9.13 -0.59
N ILE A 125 -3.18 -10.04 -0.46
CA ILE A 125 -2.92 -11.47 -0.18
C ILE A 125 -2.05 -12.08 -1.27
N ASN A 126 -2.31 -11.79 -2.55
CA ASN A 126 -1.48 -12.25 -3.65
C ASN A 126 -0.06 -11.67 -3.60
N VAL A 127 0.09 -10.41 -3.18
CA VAL A 127 1.42 -9.81 -2.98
C VAL A 127 2.21 -10.51 -1.86
N LEU A 128 1.57 -10.94 -0.78
CA LEU A 128 2.23 -11.71 0.29
C LEU A 128 2.87 -13.03 -0.21
N LYS A 129 2.35 -13.58 -1.31
CA LYS A 129 2.87 -14.79 -1.95
C LYS A 129 4.06 -14.55 -2.88
N ARG A 130 4.38 -13.28 -3.22
CA ARG A 130 5.51 -12.92 -4.11
C ARG A 130 6.87 -13.11 -3.44
N ARG A 131 7.98 -12.91 -4.15
CA ARG A 131 9.33 -13.15 -3.58
C ARG A 131 9.91 -11.92 -2.89
N CYS A 132 9.64 -10.71 -3.41
CA CYS A 132 10.16 -9.47 -2.85
C CYS A 132 9.63 -9.16 -1.44
N MET A 133 10.55 -9.10 -0.47
CA MET A 133 10.23 -8.87 0.95
C MET A 133 9.66 -7.47 1.20
N LEU A 134 10.13 -6.45 0.46
CA LEU A 134 9.60 -5.08 0.58
C LEU A 134 8.12 -5.04 0.21
N SER A 135 7.74 -5.76 -0.85
CA SER A 135 6.35 -5.89 -1.26
C SER A 135 5.51 -6.62 -0.21
N LYS A 136 6.02 -7.71 0.37
CA LYS A 136 5.32 -8.41 1.45
C LYS A 136 5.07 -7.51 2.68
N GLU A 137 6.10 -6.78 3.11
CA GLU A 137 5.98 -5.90 4.28
C GLU A 137 4.99 -4.75 4.04
N GLY A 138 5.00 -4.17 2.84
CA GLY A 138 4.03 -3.14 2.44
C GLY A 138 2.60 -3.67 2.36
N ALA A 139 2.40 -4.85 1.76
CA ALA A 139 1.08 -5.48 1.68
C ALA A 139 0.52 -5.85 3.06
N ALA A 140 1.36 -6.39 3.95
CA ALA A 140 0.95 -6.69 5.33
C ALA A 140 0.57 -5.42 6.10
N GLU A 141 1.26 -4.30 5.87
CA GLU A 141 0.89 -3.03 6.49
C GLU A 141 -0.45 -2.50 6.00
N ILE A 142 -0.72 -2.59 4.69
CA ILE A 142 -1.99 -2.16 4.11
C ILE A 142 -3.13 -3.04 4.63
N LEU A 143 -2.97 -4.37 4.63
CA LEU A 143 -3.97 -5.29 5.18
C LEU A 143 -4.29 -5.00 6.64
N LEU A 144 -3.27 -4.70 7.46
CA LEU A 144 -3.49 -4.44 8.88
C LEU A 144 -4.38 -3.21 9.09
N ARG A 145 -4.12 -2.14 8.33
CA ARG A 145 -4.96 -0.93 8.34
C ARG A 145 -6.37 -1.22 7.85
N LEU A 146 -6.53 -2.03 6.81
CA LEU A 146 -7.86 -2.40 6.31
C LEU A 146 -8.63 -3.25 7.32
N PHE A 147 -7.95 -4.13 8.08
CA PHE A 147 -8.58 -4.95 9.12
C PHE A 147 -9.03 -4.12 10.32
N ASP A 148 -8.38 -2.99 10.60
CA ASP A 148 -8.81 -2.08 11.66
C ASP A 148 -10.11 -1.32 11.30
N GLU A 149 -10.53 -1.33 10.02
CA GLU A 149 -11.66 -0.56 9.52
C GLU A 149 -13.00 -1.31 9.53
N SER A 150 -12.98 -2.64 9.33
CA SER A 150 -14.21 -3.45 9.28
C SER A 150 -13.92 -4.95 9.43
N GLU A 151 -14.75 -5.65 10.18
CA GLU A 151 -14.74 -7.12 10.28
C GLU A 151 -15.12 -7.80 8.96
N ASP A 152 -15.94 -7.16 8.11
CA ASP A 152 -16.27 -7.72 6.79
C ASP A 152 -15.02 -7.90 5.94
N ILE A 153 -14.06 -6.97 6.02
CA ILE A 153 -12.77 -7.04 5.32
C ILE A 153 -11.94 -8.21 5.85
N ILE A 154 -11.97 -8.45 7.17
CA ILE A 154 -11.28 -9.59 7.79
C ILE A 154 -11.88 -10.89 7.27
N ARG A 155 -13.22 -10.99 7.22
CA ARG A 155 -13.93 -12.17 6.71
C ARG A 155 -13.63 -12.42 5.23
N ASP A 156 -13.58 -11.37 4.42
CA ASP A 156 -13.20 -11.49 3.00
C ASP A 156 -11.76 -12.00 2.84
N ALA A 157 -10.83 -11.51 3.68
CA ALA A 157 -9.46 -12.02 3.71
C ALA A 157 -9.38 -13.48 4.19
N SER A 158 -10.20 -13.89 5.16
CA SER A 158 -10.29 -15.28 5.64
C SER A 158 -10.80 -16.23 4.57
N ARG A 159 -11.67 -15.76 3.67
CA ARG A 159 -12.17 -16.52 2.52
C ARG A 159 -11.18 -16.54 1.35
N ALA A 160 -10.22 -15.63 1.31
CA ALA A 160 -9.24 -15.56 0.24
C ALA A 160 -8.33 -16.82 0.23
N PRO A 161 -8.10 -17.44 -0.94
CA PRO A 161 -7.28 -18.65 -1.03
C PRO A 161 -5.87 -18.46 -0.46
N ASP A 162 -5.41 -19.44 0.32
CA ASP A 162 -4.10 -19.50 0.99
C ASP A 162 -3.73 -18.27 1.83
N SER A 163 -4.70 -17.46 2.28
CA SER A 163 -4.43 -16.26 3.07
C SER A 163 -3.67 -16.56 4.36
N LEU A 164 -4.15 -17.52 5.15
CA LEU A 164 -3.48 -17.99 6.37
C LEU A 164 -2.10 -18.59 6.09
N THR A 165 -1.95 -19.37 5.01
CA THR A 165 -0.66 -19.96 4.62
C THR A 165 0.36 -18.89 4.23
N ALA A 166 -0.06 -17.87 3.47
CA ALA A 166 0.80 -16.75 3.09
C ALA A 166 1.27 -15.94 4.31
N LEU A 167 0.38 -15.72 5.28
CA LEU A 167 0.71 -15.04 6.53
C LEU A 167 1.62 -15.90 7.43
N ALA A 168 1.41 -17.21 7.48
CA ALA A 168 2.26 -18.13 8.21
C ALA A 168 3.69 -18.15 7.63
N ASP A 169 3.85 -18.24 6.30
CA ASP A 169 5.15 -18.10 5.62
C ASP A 169 5.83 -16.78 6.01
N LEU A 170 5.08 -15.67 5.97
CA LEU A 170 5.60 -14.36 6.36
C LEU A 170 6.00 -14.29 7.83
N SER A 171 5.26 -14.91 8.74
CA SER A 171 5.57 -14.91 10.17
C SER A 171 6.84 -15.69 10.52
N VAL A 172 7.25 -16.63 9.66
CA VAL A 172 8.47 -17.43 9.86
C VAL A 172 9.65 -16.79 9.14
N ARG A 173 9.45 -16.37 7.88
CA ARG A 173 10.54 -15.98 6.96
C ARG A 173 10.66 -14.47 6.74
N GLY A 174 9.74 -13.68 7.30
CA GLY A 174 9.72 -12.23 7.16
C GLY A 174 10.80 -11.48 7.94
N SER A 175 10.93 -10.18 7.64
CA SER A 175 11.66 -9.23 8.50
C SER A 175 11.05 -9.19 9.90
N ALA A 176 11.76 -8.65 10.91
CA ALA A 176 11.21 -8.50 12.26
C ALA A 176 9.85 -7.77 12.25
N LYS A 177 9.74 -6.69 11.47
CA LYS A 177 8.50 -5.92 11.28
C LYS A 177 7.41 -6.71 10.55
N ALA A 178 7.79 -7.44 9.49
CA ALA A 178 6.83 -8.22 8.73
C ALA A 178 6.26 -9.39 9.55
N ARG A 179 7.09 -10.03 10.39
CA ARG A 179 6.64 -11.11 11.28
C ARG A 179 5.63 -10.60 12.31
N GLU A 180 5.92 -9.46 12.94
CA GLU A 180 5.00 -8.82 13.90
C GLU A 180 3.64 -8.53 13.25
N LYS A 181 3.63 -7.90 12.07
CA LYS A 181 2.41 -7.61 11.31
C LYS A 181 1.65 -8.89 10.94
N ALA A 182 2.36 -9.93 10.47
CA ALA A 182 1.74 -11.20 10.10
C ALA A 182 1.06 -11.88 11.30
N THR A 183 1.69 -11.87 12.48
CA THR A 183 1.09 -12.40 13.71
C THR A 183 -0.17 -11.64 14.10
N LEU A 184 -0.17 -10.30 14.01
CA LEU A 184 -1.35 -9.48 14.30
C LEU A 184 -2.50 -9.75 13.33
N LEU A 185 -2.20 -9.87 12.03
CA LEU A 185 -3.18 -10.20 11.01
C LEU A 185 -3.83 -11.57 11.26
N MET A 186 -3.02 -12.60 11.51
CA MET A 186 -3.54 -13.94 11.81
C MET A 186 -4.39 -13.95 13.08
N LYS A 187 -3.96 -13.24 14.12
CA LYS A 187 -4.74 -13.10 15.36
C LYS A 187 -6.13 -12.52 15.09
N LYS A 188 -6.21 -11.39 14.38
CA LYS A 188 -7.47 -10.74 14.00
C LYS A 188 -8.37 -11.65 13.16
N MET A 189 -7.80 -12.43 12.24
CA MET A 189 -8.56 -13.40 11.43
C MET A 189 -9.15 -14.53 12.26
N ILE A 190 -8.41 -15.01 13.28
CA ILE A 190 -8.90 -16.06 14.18
C ILE A 190 -10.02 -15.53 15.09
N GLU A 191 -9.81 -14.35 15.68
CA GLU A 191 -10.81 -13.70 16.56
C GLU A 191 -12.14 -13.49 15.83
N ALA A 192 -12.12 -12.95 14.61
CA ALA A 192 -13.32 -12.74 13.81
C ALA A 192 -14.06 -14.04 13.43
N ASN A 193 -13.35 -15.17 13.31
CA ASN A 193 -13.98 -16.45 13.04
C ASN A 193 -14.67 -17.03 14.28
N VAL A 194 -14.05 -16.88 15.46
CA VAL A 194 -14.63 -17.36 16.73
C VAL A 194 -15.91 -16.62 17.08
N ASP A 195 -15.95 -15.29 16.87
CA ASP A 195 -17.16 -14.50 17.13
C ASP A 195 -18.32 -14.88 16.20
N SER A 196 -18.02 -15.28 14.95
CA SER A 196 -19.05 -15.73 14.00
C SER A 196 -19.67 -17.10 14.34
N ASP A 197 -18.94 -17.98 15.03
CA ASP A 197 -19.44 -19.30 15.45
C ASP A 197 -20.40 -19.19 16.64
N VAL A 198 -20.18 -18.22 17.54
CA VAL A 198 -21.02 -17.97 18.73
C VAL A 198 -22.38 -17.37 18.32
N ASP A 199 -22.40 -16.45 17.35
CA ASP A 199 -23.66 -15.90 16.83
C ASP A 199 -24.46 -16.94 16.02
N GLY A 200 -23.77 -17.85 15.32
CA GLY A 200 -24.40 -18.98 14.62
C GLY A 200 -25.12 -19.95 15.54
N GLU A 201 -24.53 -20.31 16.69
CA GLU A 201 -25.20 -21.17 17.69
C GLU A 201 -26.40 -20.49 18.38
N SER A 202 -26.39 -19.17 18.50
CA SER A 202 -27.51 -18.43 19.09
C SER A 202 -28.78 -18.44 18.22
N MET A 203 -28.64 -18.48 16.88
CA MET A 203 -29.77 -18.55 15.95
C MET A 203 -30.40 -19.95 15.85
N PHE A 204 -29.64 -21.02 16.10
CA PHE A 204 -30.19 -22.39 16.08
C PHE A 204 -31.00 -22.75 17.34
N ASN A 205 -30.88 -21.97 18.42
CA ASN A 205 -31.61 -22.21 19.68
C ASN A 205 -33.01 -21.59 19.75
N PHE A 206 -33.46 -20.83 18.74
CA PHE A 206 -34.79 -20.19 18.74
C PHE A 206 -35.84 -20.87 17.86
N GLN A 207 -35.58 -22.06 17.30
CA GLN A 207 -36.51 -22.73 16.39
C GLN A 207 -37.26 -23.95 16.98
N TRP A 208 -37.15 -24.20 18.28
CA TRP A 208 -37.85 -25.30 18.97
C TRP A 208 -38.45 -24.90 20.34
N GLN A 209 -39.28 -23.85 20.38
CA GLN A 209 -40.25 -23.63 21.47
C GLN A 209 -41.63 -23.32 20.92
#